data_AF-A0A1C6HVS2-F1
#
_entry.id   AF-A0A1C6HVS2-F1
#
_cell.length_a   1.000
_cell.length_b   1.000
_cell.length_c   1.000
_cell.angle_alpha   90.00
_cell.angle_beta   90.00
_cell.angle_gamma   90.00
#
_symmetry.space_group_name_H-M   'P 1'
#
loop_
_entity.id
_entity.type
_entity.pdbx_description
1 polymer ?
#
loop_
_entity_poly.entity_id
_entity_poly.type
_entity_poly.pdbx_seq_one_letter_code
_entity_poly.pdbx_strand_id
1 'polypeptide(L)'
;MISYKEFDEMLIEEVNSIYRKESWNAYLKDDEKLIRAFSNSLHQPPKPEEVKTILEEAIDEYNNSKRDIKDIYRFKLRYVEIHQFYDGNGRSSRVIQNALLSNINMPRLIIRPQDKQYYYKALEDATVYGKRKEFIRFSLEYTLFMCINGLEFVKEIR
;
A
#
# COMPACT_ATOMS: atom_id res chain seq x y z
N MET A 1 17.13 14.37 -16.16
CA MET A 1 17.23 13.01 -15.62
C MET A 1 16.74 13.10 -14.18
N ILE A 2 15.56 12.52 -13.86
CA ILE A 2 15.06 12.56 -12.47
C ILE A 2 16.02 11.69 -11.65
N SER A 3 16.80 12.31 -10.75
CA SER A 3 17.67 11.58 -9.84
C SER A 3 16.80 10.89 -8.81
N TYR A 4 16.59 9.59 -8.98
CA TYR A 4 15.85 8.78 -8.03
C TYR A 4 16.67 8.64 -6.75
N LYS A 5 16.11 9.04 -5.61
CA LYS A 5 16.65 8.64 -4.30
C LYS A 5 16.31 7.17 -4.08
N GLU A 6 17.25 6.38 -3.58
CA GLU A 6 16.95 4.99 -3.20
C GLU A 6 15.85 4.95 -2.16
N PHE A 7 14.96 3.98 -2.30
CA PHE A 7 13.95 3.69 -1.29
C PHE A 7 14.62 2.78 -0.25
N ASP A 8 14.69 3.23 1.00
CA ASP A 8 15.40 2.54 2.08
C ASP A 8 14.52 2.38 3.34
N GLU A 9 15.05 1.64 4.31
CA GLU A 9 14.37 1.38 5.59
C GLU A 9 14.11 2.67 6.38
N MET A 10 15.00 3.67 6.27
CA MET A 10 14.83 4.95 6.97
C MET A 10 13.56 5.68 6.51
N LEU A 11 13.26 5.70 5.20
CA LEU A 11 12.04 6.31 4.69
C LEU A 11 10.78 5.59 5.20
N ILE A 12 10.85 4.27 5.35
CA ILE A 12 9.78 3.48 5.97
C ILE A 12 9.61 3.90 7.43
N GLU A 13 10.69 3.97 8.21
CA GLU A 13 10.64 4.40 9.61
C GLU A 13 10.08 5.82 9.77
N GLU A 14 10.47 6.76 8.91
CA GLU A 14 9.95 8.13 8.89
C GLU A 14 8.42 8.14 8.70
N VAL A 15 7.92 7.46 7.66
CA VAL A 15 6.47 7.33 7.39
C VAL A 15 5.74 6.70 8.58
N ASN A 16 6.33 5.68 9.19
CA ASN A 16 5.70 5.00 10.32
C ASN A 16 5.72 5.85 11.60
N SER A 17 6.76 6.67 11.81
CA SER A 17 6.84 7.58 12.96
C SER A 17 5.68 8.59 12.98
N ILE A 18 5.22 9.03 11.80
CA ILE A 18 4.05 9.90 11.63
C ILE A 18 2.80 9.18 12.16
N TYR A 19 2.60 7.93 11.76
CA TYR A 19 1.42 7.18 12.17
C TYR A 19 1.46 6.69 13.61
N ARG A 20 2.62 6.34 14.19
CA ARG A 20 2.69 5.90 15.60
C ARG A 20 2.22 6.99 16.55
N LYS A 21 2.48 8.26 16.23
CA LYS A 21 2.02 9.42 17.00
C LYS A 21 0.50 9.60 16.95
N GLU A 22 -0.16 9.14 15.88
CA GLU A 22 -1.61 9.34 15.67
C GLU A 22 -2.48 8.08 15.86
N SER A 23 -1.90 6.87 15.75
CA SER A 23 -2.68 5.64 15.52
C SER A 23 -3.22 4.97 16.77
N TRP A 24 -2.53 5.05 17.91
CA TRP A 24 -3.04 4.45 19.16
C TRP A 24 -4.35 5.10 19.61
N ASN A 25 -4.55 6.41 19.34
CA ASN A 25 -5.76 7.11 19.76
C ASN A 25 -7.04 6.70 19.02
N ALA A 26 -6.94 6.05 17.85
CA ALA A 26 -8.11 5.71 17.01
C ALA A 26 -8.73 4.34 17.32
N TYR A 27 -7.94 3.37 17.79
CA TYR A 27 -8.40 1.99 18.09
C TYR A 27 -8.61 1.71 19.58
N LEU A 28 -8.04 2.52 20.48
CA LEU A 28 -8.23 2.41 21.93
C LEU A 28 -9.68 2.67 22.42
N LYS A 29 -10.63 2.91 21.51
CA LYS A 29 -12.03 3.22 21.84
C LYS A 29 -13.06 2.22 21.29
N ASP A 30 -12.63 1.15 20.62
CA ASP A 30 -13.55 0.23 19.93
C ASP A 30 -12.97 -1.19 19.82
N ASP A 31 -13.18 -1.98 20.89
CA ASP A 31 -12.73 -3.37 21.00
C ASP A 31 -13.37 -4.29 19.94
N GLU A 32 -14.57 -3.98 19.45
CA GLU A 32 -15.21 -4.76 18.38
C GLU A 32 -14.50 -4.57 17.02
N LYS A 33 -14.05 -3.34 16.72
CA LYS A 33 -13.22 -3.10 15.53
C LYS A 33 -11.88 -3.82 15.60
N LEU A 34 -11.26 -3.85 16.79
CA LEU A 34 -10.03 -4.61 17.02
C LEU A 34 -10.30 -6.10 16.79
N ILE A 35 -11.34 -6.66 17.41
CA ILE A 35 -11.70 -8.07 17.25
C ILE A 35 -11.95 -8.39 15.78
N ARG A 36 -12.72 -7.58 15.02
CA ARG A 36 -12.94 -7.82 13.58
C ARG A 36 -11.67 -7.75 12.75
N ALA A 37 -10.75 -6.84 13.06
CA ALA A 37 -9.49 -6.71 12.33
C ALA A 37 -8.61 -7.96 12.49
N PHE A 38 -8.60 -8.57 13.68
CA PHE A 38 -7.85 -9.80 13.95
C PHE A 38 -8.59 -11.08 13.53
N SER A 39 -9.91 -11.15 13.70
CA SER A 39 -10.70 -12.35 13.41
C SER A 39 -11.01 -12.55 11.93
N ASN A 40 -11.00 -11.50 11.10
CA ASN A 40 -11.29 -11.60 9.66
C ASN A 40 -10.04 -11.65 8.78
N SER A 41 -8.83 -11.60 9.34
CA SER A 41 -7.60 -11.75 8.53
C SER A 41 -7.28 -13.23 8.34
N LEU A 42 -7.62 -13.76 7.17
CA LEU A 42 -7.20 -15.11 6.74
C LEU A 42 -5.71 -15.17 6.36
N HIS A 43 -5.05 -14.01 6.24
CA HIS A 43 -3.63 -13.90 5.94
C HIS A 43 -2.77 -14.19 7.17
N GLN A 44 -1.78 -15.07 7.03
CA GLN A 44 -0.78 -15.34 8.07
C GLN A 44 0.52 -14.61 7.74
N PRO A 45 0.96 -13.66 8.58
CA PRO A 45 2.22 -12.95 8.37
C PRO A 45 3.43 -13.86 8.66
N PRO A 46 4.63 -13.50 8.18
CA PRO A 46 5.89 -14.17 8.51
C PRO A 46 6.17 -14.19 10.02
N LYS A 47 7.11 -15.02 10.46
CA LYS A 47 7.56 -15.00 11.86
C LYS A 47 8.26 -13.67 12.18
N PRO A 48 8.18 -13.18 13.42
CA PRO A 48 8.83 -11.92 13.81
C PRO A 48 10.33 -11.86 13.48
N GLU A 49 11.04 -12.99 13.58
CA GLU A 49 12.47 -13.07 13.27
C GLU A 49 12.78 -12.90 11.78
N GLU A 50 11.82 -13.21 10.90
CA GLU A 50 11.97 -13.20 9.44
C GLU A 50 11.53 -11.87 8.81
N VAL A 51 10.73 -11.08 9.52
CA VAL A 51 10.14 -9.83 9.02
C VAL A 51 11.18 -8.89 8.44
N LYS A 52 12.30 -8.67 9.16
CA LYS A 52 13.35 -7.74 8.74
C LYS A 52 13.97 -8.19 7.41
N THR A 53 14.41 -9.44 7.34
CA THR A 53 15.03 -10.01 6.14
C THR A 53 14.10 -9.94 4.94
N ILE A 54 12.83 -10.34 5.10
CA ILE A 54 11.86 -10.34 4.00
C ILE A 54 11.52 -8.91 3.54
N LEU A 55 11.56 -7.93 4.44
CA LEU A 55 11.40 -6.52 4.09
C LEU A 55 12.59 -5.98 3.30
N GLU A 56 13.81 -6.26 3.73
CA GLU A 56 15.04 -5.89 3.01
C GLU A 56 15.04 -6.47 1.60
N GLU A 57 14.69 -7.75 1.45
CA GLU A 57 14.52 -8.40 0.15
C GLU A 57 13.44 -7.70 -0.71
N ALA A 58 12.37 -7.17 -0.10
CA ALA A 58 11.30 -6.48 -0.83
C ALA A 58 11.75 -5.14 -1.37
N ILE A 59 12.54 -4.44 -0.56
CA ILE A 59 13.15 -3.17 -0.92
C ILE A 59 14.16 -3.40 -2.04
N ASP A 60 15.02 -4.40 -1.93
CA ASP A 60 16.02 -4.75 -2.93
C ASP A 60 15.39 -5.18 -4.25
N GLU A 61 14.35 -6.02 -4.23
CA GLU A 61 13.61 -6.38 -5.44
C GLU A 61 12.99 -5.16 -6.12
N TYR A 62 12.40 -4.24 -5.36
CA TYR A 62 11.86 -3.00 -5.92
C TYR A 62 12.97 -2.12 -6.51
N ASN A 63 14.06 -1.91 -5.76
CA ASN A 63 15.19 -1.10 -6.20
C ASN A 63 15.87 -1.70 -7.45
N ASN A 64 15.92 -3.01 -7.61
CA ASN A 64 16.49 -3.68 -8.78
C ASN A 64 15.49 -3.87 -9.94
N SER A 65 14.22 -3.50 -9.76
CA SER A 65 13.18 -3.58 -10.79
C SER A 65 13.25 -2.40 -11.79
N LYS A 66 12.30 -2.33 -12.72
CA LYS A 66 12.14 -1.14 -13.59
C LYS A 66 11.59 0.05 -12.82
N ARG A 67 11.14 -0.15 -11.58
CA ARG A 67 10.48 0.84 -10.71
C ARG A 67 9.28 1.47 -11.41
N ASP A 68 8.61 0.69 -12.28
CA ASP A 68 7.40 1.13 -12.99
C ASP A 68 6.17 1.00 -12.10
N ILE A 69 5.01 1.48 -12.58
CA ILE A 69 3.76 1.44 -11.82
C ILE A 69 3.37 0.03 -11.33
N LYS A 70 3.68 -1.03 -12.08
CA LYS A 70 3.39 -2.41 -11.66
C LYS A 70 4.34 -2.83 -10.54
N ASP A 71 5.60 -2.42 -10.61
CA ASP A 71 6.59 -2.71 -9.58
C ASP A 71 6.22 -2.03 -8.25
N ILE A 72 5.67 -0.81 -8.31
CA ILE A 72 5.12 -0.13 -7.13
C ILE A 72 3.95 -0.92 -6.51
N TYR A 73 3.03 -1.44 -7.32
CA TYR A 73 1.91 -2.23 -6.80
C TYR A 73 2.30 -3.61 -6.29
N ARG A 74 3.31 -4.24 -6.89
CA ARG A 74 3.93 -5.46 -6.37
C ARG A 74 4.58 -5.20 -5.01
N PHE A 75 5.37 -4.15 -4.91
CA PHE A 75 6.03 -3.76 -3.67
C PHE A 75 5.02 -3.46 -2.56
N LYS A 76 3.98 -2.67 -2.86
CA LYS A 76 2.87 -2.40 -1.93
C LYS A 76 2.21 -3.69 -1.44
N LEU A 77 2.02 -4.68 -2.32
CA LEU A 77 1.37 -5.94 -1.95
C LEU A 77 2.29 -6.74 -0.99
N ARG A 78 3.57 -6.90 -1.33
CA ARG A 78 4.57 -7.53 -0.44
C ARG A 78 4.62 -6.85 0.93
N TYR A 79 4.66 -5.52 0.96
CA TYR A 79 4.71 -4.77 2.21
C TYR A 79 3.50 -5.08 3.11
N VAL A 80 2.31 -5.21 2.53
CA VAL A 80 1.10 -5.59 3.29
C VAL A 80 1.17 -7.06 3.75
N GLU A 81 1.69 -7.97 2.92
CA GLU A 81 1.87 -9.39 3.27
C GLU A 81 2.86 -9.58 4.43
N ILE A 82 3.95 -8.78 4.47
CA ILE A 82 4.98 -8.85 5.53
C ILE A 82 4.41 -8.43 6.88
N HIS A 83 3.49 -7.45 6.90
CA HIS A 83 2.78 -6.99 8.11
C HIS A 83 3.73 -6.70 9.30
N GLN A 84 4.76 -5.91 9.06
CA GLN A 84 5.87 -5.67 10.01
C GLN A 84 5.48 -4.92 11.30
N PHE A 85 4.27 -4.36 11.39
CA PHE A 85 3.78 -3.67 12.59
C PHE A 85 2.53 -4.32 13.16
N TYR A 86 2.26 -4.06 14.43
CA TYR A 86 1.03 -4.51 15.09
C TYR A 86 -0.24 -3.85 14.50
N ASP A 87 -0.17 -2.54 14.21
CA ASP A 87 -1.21 -1.77 13.53
C ASP A 87 -0.55 -0.76 12.58
N GLY A 88 -1.29 -0.30 11.58
CA GLY A 88 -0.87 0.78 10.67
C GLY A 88 -0.36 0.30 9.32
N ASN A 89 -0.17 -1.01 9.09
CA ASN A 89 0.36 -1.55 7.83
C ASN A 89 -0.46 -1.10 6.60
N GLY A 90 -1.79 -1.08 6.73
CA GLY A 90 -2.67 -0.60 5.67
C GLY A 90 -2.54 0.91 5.41
N ARG A 91 -2.17 1.73 6.40
CA ARG A 91 -1.97 3.19 6.26
C ARG A 91 -0.59 3.49 5.69
N SER A 92 0.46 2.91 6.27
CA SER A 92 1.84 3.13 5.82
C SER A 92 2.06 2.60 4.40
N SER A 93 1.49 1.44 4.04
CA SER A 93 1.54 0.92 2.67
C SER A 93 0.95 1.88 1.63
N ARG A 94 -0.16 2.56 1.94
CA ARG A 94 -0.78 3.56 1.05
C ARG A 94 0.08 4.81 0.93
N VAL A 95 0.72 5.27 2.00
CA VAL A 95 1.61 6.43 1.94
C VAL A 95 2.84 6.10 1.10
N ILE A 96 3.48 4.96 1.36
CA ILE A 96 4.63 4.48 0.60
C ILE A 96 4.27 4.35 -0.88
N GLN A 97 3.16 3.67 -1.21
CA GLN A 97 2.66 3.55 -2.58
C GLN A 97 2.47 4.92 -3.25
N ASN A 98 1.83 5.86 -2.56
CA ASN A 98 1.56 7.19 -3.12
C ASN A 98 2.82 8.04 -3.28
N ALA A 99 3.81 7.89 -2.39
CA ALA A 99 5.11 8.53 -2.53
C ALA A 99 5.83 7.99 -3.78
N LEU A 100 5.86 6.67 -3.95
CA LEU A 100 6.47 6.03 -5.13
C LEU A 100 5.75 6.39 -6.43
N LEU A 101 4.41 6.46 -6.44
CA LEU A 101 3.64 6.93 -7.61
C LEU A 101 3.98 8.37 -7.97
N SER A 102 4.13 9.23 -6.96
CA SER A 102 4.51 10.64 -7.17
C SER A 102 5.89 10.75 -7.82
N ASN A 103 6.84 9.89 -7.45
CA ASN A 103 8.19 9.87 -8.03
C ASN A 103 8.21 9.52 -9.53
N ILE A 104 7.19 8.84 -10.04
CA ILE A 104 7.02 8.55 -11.47
C ILE A 104 5.97 9.45 -12.15
N ASN A 105 5.59 10.58 -11.53
CA ASN A 105 4.57 11.51 -12.01
C ASN A 105 3.20 10.88 -12.25
N MET A 106 2.85 9.83 -11.50
CA MET A 106 1.52 9.23 -11.52
C MET A 106 0.63 9.84 -10.42
N PRO A 107 -0.69 9.92 -10.65
CA PRO A 107 -1.60 10.38 -9.60
C PRO A 107 -1.55 9.44 -8.40
N ARG A 108 -1.72 10.02 -7.21
CA ARG A 108 -1.91 9.23 -5.99
C ARG A 108 -3.15 8.35 -6.13
N LEU A 109 -3.09 7.11 -5.66
CA LEU A 109 -4.21 6.19 -5.67
C LEU A 109 -5.10 6.44 -4.43
N ILE A 110 -6.24 7.12 -4.61
CA ILE A 110 -7.19 7.44 -3.55
C ILE A 110 -8.47 6.62 -3.74
N ILE A 111 -8.62 5.56 -2.95
CA ILE A 111 -9.81 4.70 -3.00
C ILE A 111 -11.00 5.43 -2.38
N ARG A 112 -12.04 5.66 -3.18
CA ARG A 112 -13.29 6.29 -2.73
C ARG A 112 -14.01 5.42 -1.69
N PRO A 113 -14.75 6.02 -0.73
CA PRO A 113 -15.47 5.28 0.31
C PRO A 113 -16.35 4.14 -0.23
N GLN A 114 -17.09 4.38 -1.32
CA GLN A 114 -17.97 3.40 -1.95
C GLN A 114 -17.24 2.22 -2.61
N ASP A 115 -15.96 2.40 -2.95
CA ASP A 115 -15.16 1.37 -3.63
C ASP A 115 -14.30 0.55 -2.65
N LYS A 116 -14.32 0.88 -1.36
CA LYS A 116 -13.49 0.23 -0.34
C LYS A 116 -13.66 -1.28 -0.33
N GLN A 117 -14.89 -1.78 -0.50
CA GLN A 117 -15.17 -3.21 -0.54
C GLN A 117 -14.41 -3.93 -1.67
N TYR A 118 -14.31 -3.32 -2.85
CA TYR A 118 -13.61 -3.91 -4.00
C TYR A 118 -12.10 -3.89 -3.79
N TYR A 119 -11.57 -2.81 -3.20
CA TYR A 119 -10.17 -2.73 -2.82
C TYR A 119 -9.78 -3.80 -1.80
N TYR A 120 -10.56 -3.95 -0.72
CA TYR A 120 -10.30 -4.96 0.30
C TYR A 120 -10.42 -6.38 -0.26
N LYS A 121 -11.42 -6.63 -1.10
CA LYS A 121 -11.56 -7.91 -1.80
C LYS A 121 -10.37 -8.22 -2.68
N ALA A 122 -9.91 -7.27 -3.50
CA ALA A 122 -8.75 -7.48 -4.37
C ALA A 122 -7.46 -7.73 -3.56
N LEU A 123 -7.32 -7.07 -2.40
CA LEU A 123 -6.20 -7.29 -1.49
C LEU A 123 -6.25 -8.68 -0.87
N GLU A 124 -7.39 -9.07 -0.31
CA GLU A 124 -7.61 -10.40 0.28
C GLU A 124 -7.42 -11.51 -0.75
N ASP A 125 -7.98 -11.36 -1.95
CA ASP A 125 -7.82 -12.32 -3.05
C ASP A 125 -6.34 -12.53 -3.38
N ALA A 126 -5.53 -11.47 -3.32
CA ALA A 126 -4.10 -11.53 -3.58
C ALA A 126 -3.31 -12.17 -2.42
N THR A 127 -3.58 -11.78 -1.18
CA THR A 127 -2.82 -12.24 -0.01
C THR A 127 -3.18 -13.66 0.42
N VAL A 128 -4.46 -14.04 0.28
CA VAL A 128 -4.98 -15.35 0.75
C VAL A 128 -4.98 -16.39 -0.36
N TYR A 129 -5.40 -16.01 -1.57
CA TYR A 129 -5.58 -16.96 -2.68
C TYR A 129 -4.51 -16.82 -3.78
N GLY A 130 -3.48 -15.99 -3.56
CA GLY A 130 -2.38 -15.81 -4.50
C GLY A 130 -2.75 -15.08 -5.80
N LYS A 131 -3.92 -14.45 -5.87
CA LYS A 131 -4.42 -13.69 -7.04
C LYS A 131 -3.75 -12.32 -7.17
N ARG A 132 -2.40 -12.32 -7.23
CA ARG A 132 -1.58 -11.11 -7.23
C ARG A 132 -1.78 -10.26 -8.49
N LYS A 133 -2.02 -10.90 -9.64
CA LYS A 133 -2.23 -10.21 -10.92
C LYS A 133 -3.52 -9.39 -10.90
N GLU A 134 -4.53 -9.89 -10.20
CA GLU A 134 -5.85 -9.30 -10.04
C GLU A 134 -5.77 -8.03 -9.18
N PHE A 135 -4.98 -8.04 -8.11
CA PHE A 135 -4.69 -6.84 -7.32
C PHE A 135 -3.96 -5.76 -8.14
N ILE A 136 -2.95 -6.15 -8.92
CA ILE A 136 -2.23 -5.23 -9.80
C ILE A 136 -3.17 -4.67 -10.87
N ARG A 137 -4.02 -5.51 -11.47
CA ARG A 137 -5.02 -5.11 -12.45
C ARG A 137 -6.02 -4.10 -11.86
N PHE A 138 -6.60 -4.41 -10.70
CA PHE A 138 -7.48 -3.49 -9.98
C PHE A 138 -6.81 -2.12 -9.78
N SER A 139 -5.55 -2.14 -9.33
CA SER A 139 -4.81 -0.90 -9.04
C SER A 139 -4.52 -0.07 -10.30
N LEU A 140 -4.23 -0.73 -11.43
CA LEU A 140 -4.03 -0.06 -12.72
C LEU A 140 -5.34 0.51 -13.27
N GLU A 141 -6.44 -0.27 -13.23
CA GLU A 141 -7.76 0.18 -13.67
C GLU A 141 -8.24 1.38 -12.84
N TYR A 142 -8.02 1.34 -11.53
CA TYR A 142 -8.38 2.44 -10.64
C TYR A 142 -7.51 3.68 -10.87
N THR A 143 -6.22 3.51 -11.20
CA THR A 143 -5.35 4.62 -11.59
C THR A 143 -5.80 5.25 -12.89
N LEU A 144 -6.16 4.45 -13.88
CA LEU A 144 -6.73 4.94 -15.13
C LEU A 144 -8.01 5.73 -14.87
N PHE A 145 -8.91 5.22 -14.01
CA PHE A 145 -10.10 5.94 -13.57
C PHE A 145 -9.72 7.31 -12.98
N MET A 146 -8.72 7.39 -12.09
CA MET A 146 -8.28 8.67 -11.53
C MET A 146 -7.69 9.62 -12.56
N CYS A 147 -6.90 9.12 -13.51
CA CYS A 147 -6.37 9.92 -14.63
C CYS A 147 -7.51 10.52 -15.46
N ILE A 148 -8.50 9.71 -15.84
CA ILE A 148 -9.64 10.14 -16.66
C ILE A 148 -10.42 11.24 -15.93
N ASN A 149 -10.79 11.03 -14.66
CA ASN A 149 -11.53 12.04 -13.90
C ASN A 149 -10.72 13.34 -13.72
N GLY A 150 -9.40 13.23 -13.50
CA GLY A 150 -8.54 14.40 -13.43
C GLY A 150 -8.49 15.17 -14.74
N LEU A 151 -8.46 14.48 -15.88
CA LEU A 151 -8.50 15.10 -17.20
C LEU A 151 -9.83 15.79 -17.49
N GLU A 152 -10.96 15.18 -17.13
CA GLU A 152 -12.28 15.80 -17.28
C GLU A 152 -12.39 17.08 -16.44
N PHE A 153 -11.94 17.05 -15.19
CA PHE A 153 -11.89 18.26 -14.35
C PHE A 153 -11.06 19.39 -14.97
N VAL A 154 -9.90 19.07 -15.57
CA VAL A 154 -9.07 20.06 -16.27
C VAL A 154 -9.77 20.66 -17.49
N LYS A 155 -10.64 19.91 -18.17
CA LYS A 155 -11.44 20.44 -19.29
C LYS A 155 -12.55 21.37 -18.82
N GLU A 156 -13.17 21.09 -17.67
CA GLU A 156 -14.27 21.90 -17.13
C GLU A 156 -13.83 23.29 -16.66
N ILE A 157 -12.57 23.42 -16.21
CA ILE A 157 -12.01 24.69 -15.72
C ILE A 157 -11.29 25.52 -16.79
N ARG A 158 -11.24 25.03 -18.03
CA ARG A 158 -10.66 25.73 -19.19
C ARG A 158 -11.76 26.38 -20.01
#